data_AF-A0A316JZT3-F1
#
_entry.id   AF-A0A316JZT3-F1
#
_cell.length_a   1.000
_cell.length_b   1.000
_cell.length_c   1.000
_cell.angle_alpha   90.00
_cell.angle_beta   90.00
_cell.angle_gamma   90.00
#
_symmetry.space_group_name_H-M   'P 1'
#
loop_
_entity.id
_entity.type
_entity.pdbx_description
1 polymer ?
#
loop_
_entity_poly.entity_id
_entity_poly.type
_entity_poly.pdbx_seq_one_letter_code
_entity_poly.pdbx_strand_id
1 'polypeptide(L)'
;MKKFAYTLLAGAGALTLAACGGADDASIEAEADTVEMPADAALEGVEEQAVEDTGAADEPAAVTEETATEAADAAADVAAAAEAAAAELGVEE
;
A
#
# COMPACT_ATOMS: atom_id res chain seq x y z
N MET A 1 44.10 -14.64 -17.81
CA MET A 1 43.75 -15.20 -16.48
C MET A 1 42.78 -14.31 -15.66
N LYS A 2 41.96 -13.46 -16.30
CA LYS A 2 40.97 -12.61 -15.59
C LYS A 2 39.57 -13.24 -15.47
N LYS A 3 39.37 -14.42 -16.07
CA LYS A 3 38.09 -15.14 -16.13
C LYS A 3 37.82 -15.94 -14.84
N PHE A 4 38.88 -16.34 -14.12
CA PHE A 4 38.81 -17.10 -12.88
C PHE A 4 38.59 -16.22 -11.63
N ALA A 5 38.82 -14.90 -11.74
CA ALA A 5 38.62 -13.97 -10.64
C ALA A 5 37.11 -13.72 -10.38
N TYR A 6 36.30 -13.66 -11.45
CA TYR A 6 34.86 -13.45 -11.33
C TYR A 6 34.12 -14.67 -10.77
N THR A 7 34.59 -15.88 -11.03
CA THR A 7 33.99 -17.12 -10.52
C THR A 7 34.24 -17.30 -9.02
N LEU A 8 35.37 -16.81 -8.48
CA LEU A 8 35.65 -16.85 -7.04
C LEU A 8 34.84 -15.82 -6.25
N LEU A 9 34.61 -14.62 -6.81
CA LEU A 9 33.81 -13.59 -6.16
C LEU A 9 32.33 -14.00 -6.04
N ALA A 10 31.79 -14.66 -7.06
CA ALA A 10 30.42 -15.20 -7.03
C ALA A 10 30.26 -16.36 -6.02
N GLY A 11 31.30 -17.18 -5.84
CA GLY A 11 31.29 -18.28 -4.85
C GLY A 11 31.41 -17.81 -3.39
N ALA A 12 32.10 -16.69 -3.15
CA ALA A 12 32.24 -16.14 -1.81
C ALA A 12 30.90 -15.64 -1.23
N GLY A 13 30.02 -15.07 -2.06
CA GLY A 13 28.68 -14.63 -1.65
C GLY A 13 27.77 -15.77 -1.20
N ALA A 14 27.88 -16.94 -1.83
CA ALA A 14 27.12 -18.13 -1.47
C ALA A 14 27.59 -18.74 -0.13
N LEU A 15 28.90 -18.71 0.15
CA LEU A 15 29.45 -19.16 1.44
C LEU A 15 29.10 -18.20 2.59
N THR A 16 28.99 -16.89 2.33
CA THR A 16 28.50 -15.92 3.33
C THR A 16 26.99 -16.01 3.56
N LEU A 17 26.19 -16.39 2.55
CA LEU A 17 24.75 -16.70 2.75
C LEU A 17 24.54 -17.97 3.56
N ALA A 18 25.36 -19.01 3.34
CA ALA A 18 25.32 -20.24 4.12
C ALA A 18 25.80 -20.05 5.58
N ALA A 19 26.60 -19.02 5.84
CA ALA A 19 27.01 -18.62 7.20
C ALA A 19 26.10 -17.53 7.82
N CYS A 20 25.17 -16.95 7.07
CA CYS A 20 24.22 -15.92 7.49
C CYS A 20 22.81 -16.23 6.95
N GLY A 21 22.34 -17.46 7.16
CA GLY A 21 21.03 -17.89 6.66
C GLY A 21 20.93 -19.37 6.37
N GLY A 22 21.20 -20.19 7.38
CA GLY A 22 20.58 -21.51 7.41
C GLY A 22 19.07 -21.28 7.47
N ALA A 23 18.34 -21.71 6.45
CA ALA A 23 16.90 -21.84 6.51
C ALA A 23 16.60 -23.07 7.38
N ASP A 24 16.87 -22.96 8.68
CA ASP A 24 16.13 -23.74 9.67
C ASP A 24 14.66 -23.40 9.43
N ASP A 25 13.83 -24.44 9.41
CA ASP A 25 12.38 -24.30 9.27
C ASP A 25 11.87 -23.45 10.44
N ALA A 26 11.69 -22.15 10.19
CA ALA A 26 11.24 -21.18 11.19
C ALA A 26 9.78 -21.40 11.62
N SER A 27 9.15 -22.49 11.18
CA SER A 27 7.77 -22.83 11.49
C SER A 27 7.65 -23.71 12.74
N ILE A 28 8.76 -24.24 13.31
CA ILE A 28 8.71 -25.17 14.45
C ILE A 28 9.02 -24.52 15.82
N GLU A 29 9.74 -23.39 15.88
CA GLU A 29 10.13 -22.74 17.16
C GLU A 29 9.47 -21.38 17.39
N ALA A 30 8.36 -21.10 16.71
CA ALA A 30 7.56 -19.91 16.94
C ALA A 30 6.08 -20.27 16.96
N GLU A 31 5.70 -21.21 17.83
CA GLU A 31 4.38 -21.08 18.46
C GLU A 31 4.47 -19.79 19.27
N ALA A 32 4.02 -18.69 18.67
CA ALA A 32 3.75 -17.49 19.44
C ALA A 32 2.71 -17.93 20.47
N ASP A 33 3.14 -18.14 21.71
CA ASP A 33 2.25 -18.13 22.85
C ASP A 33 1.46 -16.84 22.68
N THR A 34 0.23 -16.94 22.16
CA THR A 34 -0.68 -15.81 22.12
C THR A 34 -0.87 -15.50 23.57
N VAL A 35 -0.13 -14.49 24.04
CA VAL A 35 -0.18 -14.07 25.42
C VAL A 35 -1.66 -13.82 25.67
N GLU A 36 -2.26 -14.62 26.55
CA GLU A 36 -3.59 -14.40 27.13
C GLU A 36 -3.53 -13.13 28.02
N MET A 37 -2.89 -12.09 27.52
CA MET A 37 -2.82 -10.78 28.12
C MET A 37 -4.08 -10.08 27.63
N PRO A 38 -5.05 -9.81 28.52
CA PRO A 38 -6.26 -9.09 28.15
C PRO A 38 -5.86 -7.79 27.44
N ALA A 39 -6.59 -7.42 26.39
CA ALA A 39 -6.31 -6.21 25.62
C ALA A 39 -6.17 -4.98 26.54
N ASP A 40 -6.95 -4.94 27.62
CA ASP A 40 -6.91 -3.91 28.66
C ASP A 40 -5.55 -3.80 29.38
N ALA A 41 -4.86 -4.92 29.62
CA ALA A 41 -3.54 -4.92 30.26
C ALA A 41 -2.44 -4.39 29.33
N ALA A 42 -2.60 -4.54 28.01
CA ALA A 42 -1.70 -3.94 27.03
C ALA A 42 -1.87 -2.41 26.93
N LEU A 43 -3.04 -1.90 27.32
CA LEU A 43 -3.41 -0.49 27.27
C LEU A 43 -3.27 0.22 28.62
N GLU A 44 -2.87 -0.48 29.68
CA GLU A 44 -2.68 0.08 31.01
C GLU A 44 -1.58 1.18 30.99
N GLY A 45 -1.96 2.41 31.32
CA GLY A 45 -1.07 3.58 31.26
C GLY A 45 -1.13 4.37 29.95
N VAL A 46 -1.91 3.93 28.97
CA VAL A 46 -2.29 4.74 27.81
C VAL A 46 -3.52 5.56 28.19
N GLU A 47 -3.36 6.87 28.35
CA GLU A 47 -4.50 7.77 28.49
C GLU A 47 -5.09 8.09 27.11
N GLU A 48 -6.36 7.78 26.90
CA GLU A 48 -7.14 8.24 25.74
C GLU A 48 -7.43 9.73 25.88
N GLN A 49 -6.42 10.56 25.61
CA GLN A 49 -6.61 11.98 25.45
C GLN A 49 -7.13 12.24 24.05
N ALA A 50 -8.31 12.85 23.94
CA ALA A 50 -8.81 13.32 22.66
C ALA A 50 -7.79 14.31 22.07
N VAL A 51 -7.12 13.89 21.00
CA VAL A 51 -6.26 14.78 20.21
C VAL A 51 -7.17 15.60 19.32
N GLU A 52 -7.00 16.92 19.30
CA GLU A 52 -7.71 17.76 18.34
C GLU A 52 -7.33 17.34 16.92
N ASP A 53 -8.33 16.95 16.14
CA ASP A 53 -8.18 16.81 14.70
C ASP A 53 -8.18 18.22 14.08
N THR A 54 -6.98 18.76 13.90
CA THR A 54 -6.78 20.10 13.33
C THR A 54 -7.28 20.21 11.88
N GLY A 55 -7.54 19.09 11.20
CA GLY A 55 -8.09 19.05 9.84
C GLY A 55 -9.61 18.93 9.79
N ALA A 56 -10.27 18.60 10.92
CA ALA A 56 -11.73 18.49 10.96
C ALA A 56 -12.45 19.86 10.89
N ALA A 57 -11.73 20.96 11.12
CA ALA A 57 -12.23 22.32 11.03
C ALA A 57 -12.13 22.92 9.61
N ASP A 58 -11.56 22.21 8.64
CA ASP A 58 -11.49 22.68 7.25
C ASP A 58 -12.90 22.66 6.65
N GLU A 59 -13.47 23.85 6.43
CA GLU A 59 -14.75 24.00 5.74
C GLU A 59 -14.52 23.73 4.25
N PRO A 60 -15.33 22.84 3.61
CA PRO A 60 -15.15 22.55 2.20
C PRO A 60 -15.31 23.83 1.39
N ALA A 61 -14.46 23.99 0.37
CA ALA A 61 -14.54 25.13 -0.52
C ALA A 61 -15.95 25.27 -1.10
N ALA A 62 -16.51 26.47 -1.03
CA ALA A 62 -17.84 26.74 -1.55
C ALA A 62 -17.89 26.48 -3.06
N VAL A 63 -18.83 25.63 -3.48
CA VAL A 63 -19.11 25.41 -4.91
C VAL A 63 -19.83 26.65 -5.44
N THR A 64 -19.23 27.29 -6.44
CA THR A 64 -19.84 28.40 -7.18
C THR A 64 -20.56 27.87 -8.41
N GLU A 65 -21.45 28.67 -9.00
CA GLU A 65 -22.08 28.32 -10.28
C GLU A 65 -21.05 28.09 -11.40
N GLU A 66 -19.94 28.83 -11.39
CA GLU A 66 -18.84 28.65 -12.33
C GLU A 66 -18.20 27.25 -12.18
N THR A 67 -17.84 26.87 -10.95
CA THR A 67 -17.24 25.54 -10.69
C THR A 67 -18.23 24.39 -10.93
N ALA A 68 -19.53 24.63 -10.71
CA ALA A 68 -20.57 23.64 -10.98
C ALA A 68 -20.79 23.44 -12.49
N THR A 69 -20.72 24.54 -13.27
CA THR A 69 -20.83 24.52 -14.72
C THR A 69 -19.62 23.81 -15.33
N GLU A 70 -18.40 24.16 -14.89
CA GLU A 70 -17.18 23.50 -15.37
C GLU A 70 -17.19 21.99 -15.08
N ALA A 71 -17.64 21.58 -13.89
CA ALA A 71 -17.80 20.17 -13.55
C ALA A 71 -18.85 19.46 -14.42
N ALA A 72 -19.95 20.15 -14.76
CA ALA A 72 -21.00 19.61 -15.63
C ALA A 72 -20.51 19.45 -17.07
N ASP A 73 -19.77 20.42 -17.61
CA ASP A 73 -19.16 20.34 -18.94
C ASP A 73 -18.15 19.19 -19.01
N ALA A 74 -17.26 19.08 -18.03
CA ALA A 74 -16.29 17.97 -17.95
C ALA A 74 -16.98 16.59 -17.86
N ALA A 75 -18.10 16.49 -17.15
CA ALA A 75 -18.89 15.26 -17.09
C ALA A 75 -19.53 14.92 -18.45
N ALA A 76 -20.01 15.93 -19.18
CA ALA A 76 -20.56 15.74 -20.52
C ALA A 76 -19.49 15.27 -21.52
N ASP A 77 -18.28 15.84 -21.46
CA ASP A 77 -17.15 15.41 -22.28
C ASP A 77 -16.76 13.94 -22.02
N VAL A 78 -16.71 13.54 -20.75
CA VAL A 78 -16.44 12.14 -20.37
C VAL A 78 -17.53 11.20 -20.87
N ALA A 79 -18.81 11.59 -20.75
CA ALA A 79 -19.92 10.79 -21.26
C ALA A 79 -19.83 10.61 -22.78
N ALA A 80 -19.56 11.68 -23.53
CA ALA A 80 -19.39 11.61 -24.98
C ALA A 80 -18.19 10.74 -25.38
N ALA A 81 -17.07 10.83 -24.67
CA ALA A 81 -15.90 9.98 -24.90
C ALA A 81 -16.19 8.50 -24.61
N ALA A 82 -16.97 8.22 -23.56
CA ALA A 82 -17.38 6.85 -23.22
C ALA A 82 -18.32 6.25 -24.27
N GLU A 83 -19.28 7.02 -24.77
CA GLU A 83 -20.17 6.59 -25.87
C GLU A 83 -19.39 6.33 -27.17
N ALA A 84 -18.45 7.22 -27.51
CA ALA A 84 -17.59 7.03 -28.67
C ALA A 84 -16.73 5.76 -28.55
N ALA A 85 -16.13 5.53 -27.38
CA ALA A 85 -15.36 4.31 -27.12
C ALA A 85 -16.23 3.04 -27.16
N ALA A 86 -17.46 3.10 -26.64
CA ALA A 86 -18.41 1.98 -26.72
C ALA A 86 -18.86 1.69 -28.16
N ALA A 87 -19.03 2.73 -28.98
CA ALA A 87 -19.33 2.59 -30.40
C ALA A 87 -18.16 1.98 -31.20
N GLU A 88 -16.91 2.34 -30.87
CA GLU A 88 -15.71 1.74 -31.48
C GLU A 88 -15.48 0.28 -31.06
N LEU A 89 -15.88 -0.10 -29.84
CA LEU A 89 -15.70 -1.45 -29.31
C LEU A 89 -16.79 -2.46 -29.72
N GLY A 90 -17.84 -2.01 -30.42
CA GLY A 90 -18.88 -2.88 -30.94
C GLY A 90 -19.77 -3.48 -29.85
N VAL A 91 -20.94 -2.88 -29.63
CA VAL A 91 -22.10 -3.60 -29.12
C VAL A 91 -22.52 -4.59 -30.20
N GLU A 92 -21.86 -5.75 -30.24
CA GLU A 92 -22.35 -6.93 -30.93
C GLU A 92 -23.53 -7.48 -30.11
N GLU A 93 -24.75 -7.15 -30.54
CA GLU A 93 -25.93 -8.00 -30.29
C GLU A 93 -26.05 -9.04 -31.41
#